data_AF-A0AAQ4F2H5-F1
#
_entry.id   AF-A0AAQ4F2H5-F1
#
_cell.length_a   1.000
_cell.length_b   1.000
_cell.length_c   1.000
_cell.angle_alpha   90.00
_cell.angle_beta   90.00
_cell.angle_gamma   90.00
#
_symmetry.space_group_name_H-M   'P 1'
#
loop_
_entity.id
_entity.type
_entity.pdbx_description
1 polymer ?
#
loop_
_entity_poly.entity_id
_entity_poly.type
_entity_poly.pdbx_seq_one_letter_code
_entity_poly.pdbx_strand_id
1 'polypeptide(L)'
;MDNSLSDINYFRHEDIDDRTVSIKVAKSLEDLVDRPDPQSVLKFKLTCRGASGTDEAFLPVTVYIQDVNDHAPEFQNVPYHLEVDE
;
A
#
# COMPACT_ATOMS: atom_id res chain seq x y z
N MET A 1 -9.95 -14.65 -3.32
CA MET A 1 -10.37 -14.18 -1.99
C MET A 1 -10.27 -12.67 -2.03
N ASP A 2 -11.39 -11.95 -1.91
CA ASP A 2 -11.45 -10.49 -2.02
C ASP A 2 -10.69 -9.81 -0.86
N ASN A 3 -9.41 -9.49 -1.09
CA ASN A 3 -8.57 -8.76 -0.13
C ASN A 3 -8.94 -7.27 -0.04
N SER A 4 -9.92 -6.80 -0.81
CA SER A 4 -10.31 -5.37 -0.89
C SER A 4 -10.78 -4.79 0.46
N LEU A 5 -11.30 -5.63 1.37
CA LEU A 5 -11.69 -5.20 2.72
C LEU A 5 -10.50 -5.03 3.67
N SER A 6 -9.35 -5.64 3.40
CA SER A 6 -8.14 -5.46 4.21
C SER A 6 -7.31 -4.26 3.73
N ASP A 7 -7.29 -4.02 2.41
CA ASP A 7 -6.57 -2.91 1.76
C ASP A 7 -6.98 -1.52 2.29
N ILE A 8 -8.26 -1.33 2.64
CA ILE A 8 -8.74 -0.04 3.18
C ILE A 8 -8.10 0.31 4.53
N ASN A 9 -7.58 -0.67 5.28
CA ASN A 9 -6.99 -0.43 6.60
C ASN A 9 -5.67 0.34 6.57
N TYR A 10 -5.06 0.50 5.39
CA TYR A 10 -3.88 1.34 5.19
C TYR A 10 -4.24 2.82 4.99
N PHE A 11 -5.51 3.13 4.77
CA PHE A 11 -5.99 4.47 4.47
C PHE A 11 -7.01 4.93 5.51
N ARG A 12 -7.09 6.25 5.68
CA ARG A 12 -8.17 6.91 6.41
C ARG A 12 -8.71 8.06 5.57
N HIS A 13 -9.98 8.38 5.76
CA HIS A 13 -10.57 9.58 5.19
C HIS A 13 -10.62 10.70 6.25
N GLU A 14 -10.57 11.94 5.79
CA GLU A 14 -10.75 13.14 6.60
C GLU A 14 -11.57 14.15 5.79
N ASP A 15 -12.69 14.59 6.34
CA ASP A 15 -13.50 15.65 5.74
C ASP A 15 -12.76 16.98 5.84
N ILE A 16 -12.46 17.60 4.70
CA ILE A 16 -11.86 18.94 4.64
C ILE A 16 -12.97 20.00 4.69
N ASP A 17 -14.04 19.77 3.92
CA ASP A 17 -15.23 20.60 3.86
C ASP A 17 -16.43 19.77 3.36
N ASP A 18 -17.61 20.39 3.22
CA ASP A 18 -18.87 19.74 2.79
C ASP A 18 -18.81 19.07 1.41
N ARG A 19 -17.79 19.38 0.60
CA ARG A 19 -17.61 18.88 -0.76
C ARG A 19 -16.29 18.15 -0.99
N THR A 20 -15.37 18.18 -0.03
CA THR A 20 -14.02 17.68 -0.21
C THR A 20 -13.64 16.71 0.91
N VAL A 21 -13.24 15.51 0.51
CA VAL A 21 -12.66 14.50 1.39
C VAL A 21 -11.20 14.24 1.02
N SER A 22 -10.34 14.13 2.03
CA SER A 22 -8.95 13.71 1.89
C SER A 22 -8.83 12.23 2.17
N ILE A 23 -8.10 11.49 1.33
CA ILE A 23 -7.66 10.12 1.64
C ILE A 23 -6.19 10.19 2.02
N LYS A 24 -5.85 9.76 3.22
CA LYS A 24 -4.50 9.79 3.78
C LYS A 24 -4.03 8.38 4.09
N VAL A 25 -2.74 8.12 3.86
CA VAL A 25 -2.07 6.91 4.35
C VAL A 25 -2.03 6.97 5.88
N ALA A 26 -2.47 5.90 6.53
CA ALA A 26 -2.61 5.80 7.98
C ALA A 26 -1.70 4.72 8.60
N LYS A 27 -1.14 3.82 7.79
CA LYS A 27 -0.20 2.78 8.20
C LYS A 27 0.96 2.70 7.20
N SER A 28 2.12 2.20 7.63
CA SER A 28 3.25 2.01 6.72
C SER A 28 2.86 1.07 5.57
N LEU A 29 3.42 1.34 4.39
CA LEU A 29 3.28 0.57 3.16
C LEU A 29 4.57 -0.21 2.83
N GLU A 30 5.66 -0.03 3.58
CA GLU A 30 6.98 -0.61 3.31
C GLU A 30 6.92 -2.14 3.27
N ASP A 31 6.37 -2.76 4.33
CA ASP A 31 6.23 -4.22 4.43
C ASP A 31 5.43 -4.85 3.27
N LEU A 32 4.60 -4.07 2.56
CA LEU A 32 3.85 -4.58 1.42
C LEU A 32 4.75 -4.92 0.22
N VAL A 33 5.87 -4.22 0.03
CA VAL A 33 6.78 -4.44 -1.10
C VAL A 33 8.00 -5.29 -0.73
N ASP A 34 8.36 -5.34 0.56
CA ASP A 34 9.56 -6.05 1.04
C ASP A 34 9.32 -7.51 1.42
N ARG A 35 8.05 -7.91 1.59
CA ARG A 35 7.67 -9.27 1.95
C ARG A 35 7.87 -10.26 0.78
N PRO A 36 8.03 -11.58 1.05
CA PRO A 36 8.29 -12.59 0.00
C PRO A 36 7.17 -12.74 -1.05
N ASP A 37 5.94 -12.31 -0.74
CA ASP A 37 4.81 -12.24 -1.69
C ASP A 37 4.34 -10.78 -1.82
N PRO A 38 5.05 -9.91 -2.54
CA PRO A 38 4.81 -8.47 -2.49
C PRO A 38 3.43 -8.08 -3.03
N GLN A 39 2.78 -7.13 -2.36
CA GLN A 39 1.51 -6.53 -2.75
C GLN A 39 1.71 -5.07 -3.14
N SER A 40 1.96 -4.83 -4.43
CA SER A 40 2.13 -3.48 -4.98
C SER A 40 0.82 -2.81 -5.42
N VAL A 41 -0.32 -3.48 -5.26
CA VAL A 41 -1.63 -2.96 -5.68
C VAL A 41 -2.65 -3.10 -4.55
N LEU A 42 -3.20 -1.97 -4.12
CA LEU A 42 -4.30 -1.89 -3.16
C LEU A 42 -5.57 -1.41 -3.85
N LYS A 43 -6.70 -2.05 -3.56
CA LYS A 43 -7.99 -1.73 -4.20
C LYS A 43 -9.07 -1.54 -3.16
N PHE A 44 -9.74 -0.39 -3.23
CA PHE A 44 -10.90 -0.10 -2.41
C PHE A 44 -11.93 0.71 -3.21
N LYS A 45 -13.12 0.89 -2.63
CA LYS A 45 -14.17 1.74 -3.22
C LYS A 45 -14.57 2.82 -2.23
N LEU A 46 -14.79 4.03 -2.74
CA LEU A 46 -15.45 5.09 -2.00
C LEU A 46 -16.95 5.00 -2.27
N THR A 47 -17.75 5.16 -1.21
CA THR A 47 -19.20 5.22 -1.28
C THR A 47 -19.64 6.61 -0.87
N CYS A 48 -20.29 7.33 -1.78
CA CYS A 48 -20.89 8.63 -1.50
C CYS A 48 -22.39 8.45 -1.39
N ARG A 49 -22.99 8.92 -0.29
CA ARG A 49 -24.42 8.87 -0.07
C ARG A 49 -24.99 10.29 -0.16
N GLY A 50 -25.99 10.48 -1.02
CA GLY A 50 -26.71 11.74 -1.15
C GLY A 50 -27.49 12.08 0.13
N ALA A 51 -27.81 13.36 0.31
CA ALA A 51 -28.48 13.86 1.52
C ALA A 51 -29.85 13.19 1.80
N SER A 52 -30.56 12.77 0.75
CA SER A 52 -31.83 12.05 0.85
C SER A 52 -31.67 10.57 1.26
N GLY A 53 -30.44 10.04 1.30
CA GLY A 53 -30.12 8.67 1.68
C GLY A 53 -30.45 7.60 0.64
N THR A 54 -31.16 7.97 -0.43
CA THR A 54 -31.60 7.07 -1.52
C THR A 54 -30.59 6.92 -2.64
N ASP A 55 -29.73 7.91 -2.81
CA ASP A 55 -28.75 7.97 -3.90
C ASP A 55 -27.38 7.55 -3.37
N GLU A 56 -26.81 6.49 -3.94
CA GLU A 56 -25.46 6.04 -3.65
C GLU A 56 -24.63 6.04 -4.94
N ALA A 57 -23.44 6.61 -4.85
CA ALA A 57 -22.44 6.57 -5.91
C ALA A 57 -21.19 5.84 -5.42
N PHE A 58 -20.58 5.07 -6.32
CA PHE A 58 -19.39 4.28 -6.02
C PHE A 58 -18.24 4.73 -6.92
N LEU A 59 -17.07 4.95 -6.32
CA LEU A 59 -15.83 5.26 -7.04
C LEU A 59 -14.76 4.21 -6.70
N PRO A 60 -14.38 3.34 -7.65
CA PRO A 60 -13.27 2.42 -7.44
C PRO A 60 -11.94 3.19 -7.44
N VAL A 61 -11.08 2.86 -6.47
CA VAL A 61 -9.74 3.44 -6.32
C VAL A 61 -8.72 2.30 -6.38
N THR A 62 -7.69 2.47 -7.21
CA THR A 62 -6.55 1.56 -7.31
C THR A 62 -5.29 2.33 -7.00
N VAL A 63 -4.56 1.90 -5.96
CA VAL A 63 -3.31 2.52 -5.53
C VAL A 63 -2.17 1.58 -5.91
N TYR A 64 -1.17 2.12 -6.61
CA TYR A 64 0.06 1.42 -6.97
C TYR A 64 1.18 1.86 -6.02
N ILE A 65 1.75 0.90 -5.31
CA ILE A 65 2.88 1.12 -4.39
C ILE A 65 4.15 0.87 -5.19
N GLN A 66 5.06 1.83 -5.15
CA GLN A 66 6.38 1.69 -5.75
C GLN A 66 7.32 1.11 -4.70
N ASP A 67 7.96 0.01 -5.07
CA ASP A 67 9.15 -0.48 -4.38
C ASP A 67 10.30 0.50 -4.66
N VAL A 68 10.93 0.98 -3.61
CA VAL A 68 12.04 1.95 -3.68
C VAL A 68 13.28 1.27 -3.16
N ASN A 69 14.45 1.63 -3.68
CA ASN A 69 15.71 1.04 -3.24
C ASN A 69 16.15 1.60 -1.88
N ASP A 70 15.50 1.15 -0.81
CA ASP A 70 15.73 1.52 0.60
C ASP A 70 16.45 0.42 1.40
N HIS A 71 16.61 -0.77 0.83
CA HIS A 71 17.38 -1.87 1.41
C HIS A 71 18.86 -1.79 1.02
N ALA A 72 19.74 -1.63 2.01
CA ALA A 72 21.18 -1.68 1.79
C ALA A 72 21.62 -3.12 1.43
N PRO A 73 22.59 -3.28 0.52
CA PRO A 73 23.14 -4.61 0.22
C PRO A 73 23.84 -5.19 1.45
N GLU A 74 23.67 -6.50 1.66
CA GLU A 74 24.31 -7.23 2.75
C GLU A 74 25.39 -8.18 2.23
N PHE A 75 26.55 -8.17 2.89
CA PHE A 75 27.64 -9.10 2.60
C PHE A 75 27.29 -10.48 3.13
N GLN A 76 27.10 -11.45 2.24
CA GLN A 76 26.88 -12.84 2.61
C GLN A 76 28.21 -13.57 2.81
N ASN A 77 28.26 -14.55 3.72
CA ASN A 77 29.42 -15.45 3.90
C ASN A 77 30.72 -14.74 4.34
N VAL A 78 30.60 -13.79 5.26
CA VAL A 78 31.75 -13.12 5.88
C VAL A 78 32.34 -13.93 7.05
N PRO A 79 33.67 -14.07 7.16
CA PRO A 79 34.70 -13.55 6.25
C PRO A 79 34.85 -14.40 4.98
N TYR A 80 35.23 -13.75 3.89
CA TYR A 80 35.49 -14.41 2.60
C TYR A 80 36.83 -15.16 2.62
N HIS A 81 36.83 -16.43 2.19
CA HIS A 81 38.04 -17.24 2.01
C HIS A 81 38.13 -17.70 0.55
N LEU A 82 39.31 -17.56 -0.05
CA LEU A 82 39.62 -17.98 -1.41
C LEU A 82 41.03 -18.59 -1.43
N GLU A 83 41.15 -19.79 -2.01
CA GLU A 83 42.42 -20.44 -2.30
C GLU A 83 42.66 -20.37 -3.82
N VAL A 84 43.86 -19.98 -4.23
CA VAL A 84 44.26 -19.87 -5.63
C VAL A 84 45.56 -20.65 -5.80
N ASP A 85 45.60 -21.52 -6.81
CA ASP A 85 46.81 -22.27 -7.19
C ASP A 85 47.83 -21.32 -7.84
N GLU A 86 49.12 -21.58 -7.62
CA GLU A 86 50.23 -20.70 -8.03
C GLU A 86 50.54 -20.76 -9.54
#